data_AF-A0A0C3A8Y9-F1
#
_entry.id   AF-A0A0C3A8Y9-F1
#
_cell.length_a   1.000
_cell.length_b   1.000
_cell.length_c   1.000
_cell.angle_alpha   90.00
_cell.angle_beta   90.00
_cell.angle_gamma   90.00
#
_symmetry.space_group_name_H-M   'P 1'
#
loop_
_entity.id
_entity.type
_entity.pdbx_description
1 polymer ?
#
loop_
_entity_poly.entity_id
_entity_poly.type
_entity_poly.pdbx_seq_one_letter_code
_entity_poly.pdbx_strand_id
1 'polypeptide(L)'
;QWTSLCLSLGMEGFYIAVRGGVEDLSAPKIFFSLKGDKFVRSVLDLEPRHLALKFESFVVSGLVTISTIQLSYKRHIQHSLVDILHDSGVTKSTCMNYDNYERKIVERFAVELIGWLDDLLPICNPGQLGGRDRVQKLFVALTTNVCHWKKLSEQDRQRRIELNTERHA
;
A
#
# COMPACT_ATOMS: atom_id res chain seq x y z
N GLN A 1 -36.12 9.67 -0.39
CA GLN A 1 -36.47 8.24 -0.54
C GLN A 1 -35.39 7.32 0.04
N TRP A 2 -34.12 7.45 -0.33
CA TRP A 2 -33.04 6.59 0.19
C TRP A 2 -32.87 6.64 1.73
N THR A 3 -32.89 7.81 2.37
CA THR A 3 -32.86 7.93 3.84
C THR A 3 -34.00 7.17 4.52
N SER A 4 -35.20 7.26 3.94
CA SER A 4 -36.40 6.60 4.48
C SER A 4 -36.31 5.08 4.35
N LEU A 5 -35.70 4.60 3.26
CA LEU A 5 -35.45 3.18 3.02
C LEU A 5 -34.42 2.62 4.00
N CYS A 6 -33.32 3.35 4.23
CA CYS A 6 -32.31 2.99 5.22
C CYS A 6 -32.93 2.85 6.63
N LEU A 7 -33.76 3.80 7.03
CA LEU A 7 -34.42 3.79 8.34
C LEU A 7 -35.44 2.64 8.49
N SER A 8 -36.22 2.33 7.45
CA SER A 8 -37.24 1.27 7.52
C SER A 8 -36.67 -0.15 7.44
N LEU A 9 -35.48 -0.33 6.86
CA LEU A 9 -34.86 -1.64 6.64
C LEU A 9 -33.65 -1.90 7.55
N GLY A 10 -33.28 -0.96 8.43
CA GLY A 10 -32.09 -1.07 9.27
C GLY A 10 -30.78 -1.09 8.47
N MET A 11 -30.79 -0.53 7.26
CA MET A 11 -29.64 -0.51 6.36
C MET A 11 -28.83 0.77 6.54
N GLU A 12 -27.51 0.65 6.47
CA GLU A 12 -26.57 1.76 6.53
C GLU A 12 -25.75 1.78 5.25
N GLY A 13 -25.46 2.96 4.74
CA GLY A 13 -24.70 3.09 3.51
C GLY A 13 -24.59 4.53 3.02
N PHE A 14 -24.08 4.67 1.81
CA PHE A 14 -23.97 5.94 1.13
C PHE A 14 -24.17 5.77 -0.37
N TYR A 15 -24.59 6.85 -1.02
CA TYR A 15 -24.84 6.92 -2.45
C TYR A 15 -24.15 8.15 -3.00
N ILE A 16 -23.32 7.96 -4.02
CA ILE A 16 -22.65 9.03 -4.74
C ILE A 16 -22.95 8.84 -6.22
N ALA A 17 -23.56 9.84 -6.83
CA ALA A 17 -23.66 9.95 -8.27
C ALA A 17 -22.91 11.19 -8.73
N VAL A 18 -22.13 11.03 -9.79
CA VAL A 18 -21.30 12.08 -10.40
C VAL A 18 -21.64 12.16 -11.88
N ARG A 19 -21.24 13.23 -12.53
CA ARG A 19 -21.43 13.37 -13.98
C ARG A 19 -20.59 12.34 -14.76
N GLY A 20 -21.09 11.94 -15.93
CA GLY A 20 -20.49 10.88 -16.75
C GLY A 20 -19.42 11.39 -17.72
N GLY A 21 -19.60 12.61 -18.24
CA GLY A 21 -18.68 13.26 -19.17
C GLY A 21 -18.37 14.70 -18.81
N VAL A 22 -17.41 15.28 -19.53
CA VAL A 22 -16.98 16.69 -19.35
C VAL A 22 -18.11 17.66 -19.71
N GLU A 23 -18.92 17.30 -20.71
CA GLU A 23 -20.04 18.10 -21.22
C GLU A 23 -21.28 18.05 -20.29
N ASP A 24 -21.31 17.11 -19.37
CA ASP A 24 -22.38 17.03 -18.38
C ASP A 24 -22.16 18.08 -17.28
N LEU A 25 -23.17 18.92 -17.04
CA LEU A 25 -23.11 20.00 -16.04
C LEU A 25 -23.78 19.64 -14.70
N SER A 26 -24.12 18.36 -14.51
CA SER A 26 -24.77 17.90 -13.27
C SER A 26 -23.80 17.92 -12.11
N ALA A 27 -24.16 18.61 -11.02
CA ALA A 27 -23.41 18.55 -9.77
C ALA A 27 -23.52 17.16 -9.11
N PRO A 28 -22.49 16.70 -8.37
CA PRO A 28 -22.54 15.45 -7.63
C PRO A 28 -23.73 15.35 -6.68
N LYS A 29 -24.44 14.23 -6.72
CA LYS A 29 -25.47 13.87 -5.73
C LYS A 29 -24.83 13.00 -4.68
N ILE A 30 -24.81 13.49 -3.45
CA ILE A 30 -24.11 12.85 -2.33
C ILE A 30 -25.13 12.59 -1.22
N PHE A 31 -25.22 11.35 -0.79
CA PHE A 31 -26.01 10.95 0.35
C PHE A 31 -25.20 10.02 1.26
N PHE A 32 -25.29 10.25 2.57
CA PHE A 32 -24.70 9.39 3.60
C PHE A 32 -25.70 9.14 4.72
N SER A 33 -25.77 7.88 5.16
CA SER A 33 -26.23 7.55 6.51
C SER A 33 -25.19 7.98 7.55
N LEU A 34 -25.58 8.03 8.83
CA LEU A 34 -24.67 8.42 9.91
C LEU A 34 -23.45 7.50 10.00
N LYS A 35 -23.64 6.17 9.88
CA LYS A 35 -22.50 5.24 9.90
C LYS A 35 -21.70 5.26 8.61
N GLY A 36 -22.37 5.47 7.47
CA GLY A 36 -21.69 5.64 6.19
C GLY A 36 -20.74 6.85 6.17
N ASP A 37 -21.19 8.00 6.69
CA ASP A 37 -20.35 9.20 6.80
C ASP A 37 -19.15 8.96 7.72
N LYS A 38 -19.40 8.36 8.89
CA LYS A 38 -18.36 8.01 9.86
C LYS A 38 -17.33 7.05 9.27
N PHE A 39 -17.75 6.06 8.48
CA PHE A 39 -16.85 5.14 7.79
C PHE A 39 -15.92 5.88 6.83
N VAL A 40 -16.45 6.77 5.98
CA VAL A 40 -15.63 7.51 5.02
C VAL A 40 -14.61 8.41 5.73
N ARG A 41 -15.01 9.09 6.80
CA ARG A 41 -14.11 9.95 7.57
C ARG A 41 -13.07 9.17 8.37
N SER A 42 -13.49 8.12 9.07
CA SER A 42 -12.64 7.46 10.09
C SER A 42 -11.85 6.29 9.52
N VAL A 43 -12.36 5.61 8.49
CA VAL A 43 -11.73 4.41 7.91
C VAL A 43 -11.04 4.74 6.59
N LEU A 44 -11.70 5.52 5.71
CA LEU A 44 -11.08 5.92 4.45
C LEU A 44 -10.20 7.17 4.58
N ASP A 45 -10.24 7.84 5.74
CA ASP A 45 -9.51 9.10 6.00
C ASP A 45 -9.77 10.16 4.91
N LEU A 46 -11.05 10.27 4.53
CA LEU A 46 -11.50 11.18 3.49
C LEU A 46 -12.71 11.97 3.94
N GLU A 47 -12.82 13.20 3.46
CA GLU A 47 -14.09 13.91 3.50
C GLU A 47 -15.04 13.32 2.45
N PRO A 48 -16.34 13.15 2.75
CA PRO A 48 -17.37 12.72 1.81
C PRO A 48 -17.35 13.44 0.46
N ARG A 49 -17.14 14.77 0.48
CA ARG A 49 -17.03 15.58 -0.74
C ARG A 49 -15.75 15.28 -1.53
N HIS A 50 -14.63 15.05 -0.85
CA HIS A 50 -13.39 14.65 -1.50
C HIS A 50 -13.51 13.27 -2.14
N LEU A 51 -14.21 12.33 -1.49
CA LEU A 51 -14.50 11.02 -2.08
C LEU A 51 -15.33 11.17 -3.37
N ALA A 52 -16.37 12.01 -3.37
CA ALA A 52 -17.19 12.27 -4.55
C ALA A 52 -16.40 12.93 -5.69
N LEU A 53 -15.55 13.91 -5.39
CA LEU A 53 -14.69 14.57 -6.39
C LEU A 53 -13.65 13.61 -6.98
N LYS A 54 -13.08 12.72 -6.16
CA LYS A 54 -12.17 11.67 -6.65
C LYS A 54 -12.90 10.71 -7.59
N PHE A 55 -14.12 10.33 -7.23
CA PHE A 55 -14.94 9.47 -8.07
C PHE A 55 -15.31 10.16 -9.39
N GLU A 56 -15.73 11.42 -9.35
CA GLU A 56 -16.04 12.21 -10.55
C GLU A 56 -14.82 12.36 -11.47
N SER A 57 -13.66 12.72 -10.91
CA SER A 57 -12.40 12.81 -11.67
C SER A 57 -12.06 11.49 -12.37
N PHE A 58 -12.31 10.36 -11.71
CA PHE A 58 -12.09 9.04 -12.32
C PHE A 58 -13.08 8.76 -13.45
N VAL A 59 -14.37 9.04 -13.24
CA VAL A 59 -15.42 8.81 -14.24
C VAL A 59 -15.22 9.69 -15.48
N VAL A 60 -14.98 10.99 -15.28
CA VAL A 60 -14.90 11.98 -16.38
C VAL A 60 -13.60 11.87 -17.16
N SER A 61 -12.48 11.63 -16.48
CA SER A 61 -11.16 11.71 -17.12
C SER A 61 -10.44 10.36 -17.22
N GLY A 62 -10.99 9.28 -16.64
CA GLY A 62 -10.24 8.02 -16.43
C GLY A 62 -9.03 8.18 -15.51
N LEU A 63 -8.80 9.38 -14.99
CA LEU A 63 -7.64 9.74 -14.19
C LEU A 63 -7.97 9.47 -12.74
N VAL A 64 -7.48 8.35 -12.25
CA VAL A 64 -7.26 8.24 -10.82
C VAL A 64 -6.12 9.21 -10.47
N THR A 65 -6.32 10.08 -9.49
CA THR A 65 -5.31 11.08 -9.09
C THR A 65 -3.99 10.36 -8.76
N ILE A 66 -2.99 10.57 -9.63
CA ILE A 66 -1.72 9.83 -9.70
C ILE A 66 -1.01 9.82 -8.34
N SER A 67 -1.08 10.93 -7.62
CA SER A 67 -0.51 11.09 -6.29
C SER A 67 -1.15 10.17 -5.24
N THR A 68 -2.47 10.02 -5.24
CA THR A 68 -3.16 9.18 -4.25
C THR A 68 -2.95 7.70 -4.48
N ILE A 69 -2.93 7.24 -5.74
CA ILE A 69 -2.57 5.85 -6.03
C ILE A 69 -1.13 5.56 -5.64
N GLN A 70 -0.21 6.45 -6.01
CA GLN A 70 1.20 6.23 -5.73
C GLN A 70 1.47 6.21 -4.22
N LEU A 71 0.80 7.09 -3.45
CA LEU A 71 0.84 7.06 -1.99
C LEU A 71 0.20 5.80 -1.42
N SER A 72 -0.92 5.32 -1.97
CA SER A 72 -1.59 4.10 -1.50
C SER A 72 -0.76 2.85 -1.82
N TYR A 73 -0.18 2.74 -3.01
CA TYR A 73 0.72 1.64 -3.36
C TYR A 73 1.98 1.66 -2.51
N LYS A 74 2.61 2.82 -2.32
CA LYS A 74 3.79 2.93 -1.46
C LYS A 74 3.50 2.49 -0.03
N ARG A 75 2.39 2.95 0.55
CA ARG A 75 1.95 2.50 1.89
C ARG A 75 1.67 1.02 1.93
N HIS A 76 0.98 0.48 0.92
CA HIS A 76 0.64 -0.94 0.86
C HIS A 76 1.88 -1.82 0.69
N ILE A 77 2.82 -1.44 -0.17
CA ILE A 77 4.12 -2.12 -0.31
C ILE A 77 4.87 -2.10 1.03
N GLN A 78 4.95 -0.93 1.68
CA GLN A 78 5.61 -0.79 2.98
C GLN A 78 4.94 -1.67 4.05
N HIS A 79 3.61 -1.67 4.11
CA HIS A 79 2.87 -2.56 5.00
C HIS A 79 3.15 -4.02 4.71
N SER A 80 3.03 -4.45 3.45
CA SER A 80 3.29 -5.83 3.05
C SER A 80 4.72 -6.28 3.40
N LEU A 81 5.73 -5.43 3.19
CA LEU A 81 7.10 -5.75 3.57
C LEU A 81 7.28 -5.89 5.10
N VAL A 82 6.56 -5.09 5.89
CA VAL A 82 6.61 -5.13 7.37
C VAL A 82 5.78 -6.29 7.93
N ASP A 83 4.59 -6.51 7.41
CA ASP A 83 3.68 -7.57 7.84
C ASP A 83 4.31 -8.96 7.63
N ILE A 84 5.03 -9.17 6.51
CA ILE A 84 5.72 -10.44 6.27
C ILE A 84 6.90 -10.64 7.25
N LEU A 85 7.56 -9.58 7.72
CA LEU A 85 8.53 -9.71 8.81
C LEU A 85 7.82 -10.18 10.09
N HIS A 86 6.63 -9.67 10.40
CA HIS A 86 5.86 -10.11 11.56
C HIS A 86 5.43 -11.58 11.47
N ASP A 87 4.98 -12.04 10.30
CA ASP A 87 4.60 -13.44 10.06
C ASP A 87 5.79 -14.41 10.16
N SER A 88 7.02 -13.94 9.90
CA SER A 88 8.24 -14.74 10.05
C SER A 88 8.66 -15.01 11.51
N GLY A 89 7.87 -14.56 12.50
CA GLY A 89 8.10 -14.79 13.93
C GLY A 89 8.73 -13.60 14.67
N VAL A 90 8.55 -12.38 14.16
CA VAL A 90 9.21 -11.16 14.68
C VAL A 90 8.21 -10.26 15.42
N THR A 91 8.56 -9.84 16.64
CA THR A 91 7.75 -8.97 17.51
C THR A 91 7.32 -7.64 16.85
N LYS A 92 6.13 -7.14 17.23
CA LYS A 92 5.38 -5.95 16.73
C LYS A 92 6.12 -4.59 16.60
N SER A 93 7.42 -4.52 16.93
CA SER A 93 8.21 -3.27 16.95
C SER A 93 9.17 -3.12 15.77
N THR A 94 9.30 -4.12 14.90
CA THR A 94 10.37 -4.14 13.90
C THR A 94 9.92 -3.49 12.59
N CYS A 95 10.58 -2.39 12.22
CA CYS A 95 10.45 -1.76 10.91
C CYS A 95 11.60 -2.16 9.98
N MET A 96 11.34 -2.19 8.67
CA MET A 96 12.37 -2.39 7.64
C MET A 96 13.52 -1.37 7.77
N ASN A 97 14.75 -1.85 7.66
CA ASN A 97 15.96 -1.02 7.66
C ASN A 97 16.70 -1.22 6.33
N TYR A 98 16.55 -0.26 5.43
CA TYR A 98 17.10 -0.33 4.08
C TYR A 98 18.60 0.00 4.04
N ASP A 99 19.04 1.00 4.82
CA ASP A 99 20.44 1.45 4.86
C ASP A 99 21.40 0.40 5.41
N ASN A 100 20.91 -0.48 6.29
CA ASN A 100 21.69 -1.53 6.92
C ASN A 100 20.96 -2.87 6.80
N TYR A 101 20.43 -3.13 5.61
CA TYR A 101 19.62 -4.29 5.29
C TYR A 101 20.31 -5.61 5.66
N GLU A 102 21.58 -5.79 5.28
CA GLU A 102 22.27 -7.06 5.55
C GLU A 102 22.35 -7.35 7.06
N ARG A 103 22.87 -6.41 7.85
CA ARG A 103 23.08 -6.63 9.29
C ARG A 103 21.79 -6.61 10.09
N LYS A 104 20.93 -5.62 9.83
CA LYS A 104 19.73 -5.39 10.66
C LYS A 104 18.52 -6.21 10.21
N ILE A 105 18.51 -6.71 8.98
CA ILE A 105 17.42 -7.55 8.46
C ILE A 105 17.90 -8.99 8.27
N VAL A 106 18.87 -9.20 7.37
CA VAL A 106 19.27 -10.56 6.97
C VAL A 106 19.91 -11.34 8.10
N GLU A 107 20.97 -10.82 8.71
CA GLU A 107 21.69 -11.48 9.80
C GLU A 107 20.85 -11.56 11.08
N ARG A 108 20.12 -10.49 11.39
CA ARG A 108 19.36 -10.40 12.64
C ARG A 108 18.15 -11.33 12.64
N PHE A 109 17.41 -11.40 11.54
CA PHE A 109 16.15 -12.13 11.46
C PHE A 109 16.23 -13.42 10.62
N ALA A 110 17.38 -13.71 10.01
CA ALA A 110 17.57 -14.87 9.15
C ALA A 110 16.53 -14.92 8.02
N VAL A 111 16.24 -13.78 7.40
CA VAL A 111 15.32 -13.66 6.26
C VAL A 111 15.95 -12.79 5.18
N GLU A 112 15.72 -13.16 3.93
CA GLU A 112 16.17 -12.41 2.77
C GLU A 112 15.03 -12.17 1.79
N LEU A 113 15.06 -11.04 1.11
CA LEU A 113 14.14 -10.70 0.04
C LEU A 113 14.70 -11.24 -1.28
N ILE A 114 14.08 -12.29 -1.79
CA ILE A 114 14.41 -12.92 -3.06
C ILE A 114 13.67 -12.23 -4.20
N GLY A 115 14.32 -12.16 -5.36
CA GLY A 115 13.70 -11.65 -6.59
C GLY A 115 13.37 -10.17 -6.54
N TRP A 116 14.12 -9.39 -5.74
CA TRP A 116 14.10 -7.94 -5.88
C TRP A 116 14.49 -7.55 -7.30
N LEU A 117 13.84 -6.54 -7.85
CA LEU A 117 14.01 -6.14 -9.23
C LEU A 117 15.38 -5.49 -9.45
N ASP A 118 16.13 -5.96 -10.45
CA ASP A 118 17.50 -5.49 -10.73
C ASP A 118 17.55 -3.97 -11.06
N ASP A 119 16.53 -3.46 -11.75
CA ASP A 119 16.37 -2.03 -12.06
C ASP A 119 16.01 -1.16 -10.83
N LEU A 120 15.74 -1.80 -9.70
CA LEU A 120 15.46 -1.18 -8.41
C LEU A 120 16.56 -1.43 -7.37
N LEU A 121 17.71 -1.99 -7.76
CA LEU A 121 18.86 -2.11 -6.86
C LEU A 121 19.54 -0.75 -6.65
N PRO A 122 20.09 -0.49 -5.45
CA PRO A 122 20.04 -1.33 -4.25
C PRO A 122 18.64 -1.33 -3.60
N ILE A 123 18.34 -2.37 -2.79
CA ILE A 123 17.08 -2.45 -2.03
C ILE A 123 16.89 -1.16 -1.25
N CYS A 124 15.79 -0.47 -1.50
CA CYS A 124 15.55 0.88 -0.98
C CYS A 124 14.13 1.03 -0.46
N ASN A 125 13.92 2.09 0.31
CA ASN A 125 12.61 2.40 0.85
C ASN A 125 11.64 2.69 -0.32
N PRO A 126 10.48 1.99 -0.41
CA PRO A 126 9.47 2.27 -1.43
C PRO A 126 9.01 3.74 -1.45
N GLY A 127 9.09 4.44 -0.31
CA GLY A 127 8.86 5.87 -0.20
C GLY A 127 9.78 6.71 -1.10
N GLN A 128 11.04 6.29 -1.25
CA GLN A 128 12.07 6.95 -2.05
C GLN A 128 12.01 6.57 -3.54
N LEU A 129 11.23 5.55 -3.92
CA LEU A 129 11.06 5.19 -5.33
C LEU A 129 10.40 6.34 -6.11
N GLY A 130 11.12 6.89 -7.07
CA GLY A 130 10.62 7.86 -8.03
C GLY A 130 9.88 7.17 -9.19
N GLY A 131 8.79 7.78 -9.65
CA GLY A 131 8.04 7.30 -10.82
C GLY A 131 7.02 6.19 -10.54
N ARG A 132 5.89 6.26 -11.24
CA ARG A 132 4.77 5.31 -11.11
C ARG A 132 5.16 3.90 -11.55
N ASP A 133 5.85 3.79 -12.68
CA ASP A 133 6.23 2.51 -13.29
C ASP A 133 7.04 1.65 -12.32
N ARG A 134 8.02 2.25 -11.65
CA ARG A 134 8.87 1.56 -10.65
C ARG A 134 8.09 1.07 -9.44
N VAL A 135 7.20 1.90 -8.90
CA VAL A 135 6.34 1.52 -7.77
C VAL A 135 5.35 0.41 -8.17
N GLN A 136 4.77 0.51 -9.36
CA GLN A 136 3.81 -0.48 -9.86
C GLN A 136 4.49 -1.81 -10.18
N LYS A 137 5.69 -1.81 -10.77
CA LYS A 137 6.50 -3.01 -10.98
C LYS A 137 6.81 -3.72 -9.67
N LEU A 138 7.26 -2.98 -8.66
CA LEU A 138 7.52 -3.57 -7.34
C LEU A 138 6.25 -4.14 -6.70
N PHE A 139 5.13 -3.41 -6.78
CA PHE A 139 3.84 -3.91 -6.29
C PHE A 139 3.44 -5.22 -6.97
N VAL A 140 3.50 -5.27 -8.31
CA VAL A 140 3.20 -6.49 -9.06
C VAL A 140 4.12 -7.61 -8.62
N ALA A 141 5.44 -7.39 -8.57
CA ALA A 141 6.40 -8.41 -8.18
C ALA A 141 6.14 -9.00 -6.79
N LEU A 142 5.77 -8.17 -5.81
CA LEU A 142 5.40 -8.62 -4.47
C LEU A 142 4.08 -9.41 -4.46
N THR A 143 3.06 -8.93 -5.17
CA THR A 143 1.75 -9.60 -5.23
C THR A 143 1.75 -10.91 -6.04
N THR A 144 2.64 -11.03 -7.03
CA THR A 144 2.80 -12.24 -7.84
C THR A 144 3.87 -13.18 -7.32
N ASN A 145 4.44 -12.90 -6.14
CA ASN A 145 5.46 -13.71 -5.49
C ASN A 145 6.80 -13.80 -6.27
N VAL A 146 6.99 -12.95 -7.28
CA VAL A 146 8.28 -12.79 -7.99
C VAL A 146 9.32 -12.21 -7.03
N CYS A 147 8.91 -11.23 -6.22
CA CYS A 147 9.68 -10.72 -5.10
C CYS A 147 9.04 -11.20 -3.79
N HIS A 148 9.79 -11.91 -2.95
CA HIS A 148 9.23 -12.49 -1.74
C HIS A 148 10.28 -12.70 -0.65
N TRP A 149 9.82 -12.79 0.59
CA TRP A 149 10.69 -13.13 1.71
C TRP A 149 10.95 -14.63 1.77
N LYS A 150 12.20 -14.98 2.01
CA LYS A 150 12.65 -16.34 2.22
C LYS A 150 13.39 -16.43 3.55
N LYS A 151 13.04 -17.43 4.35
CA LYS A 151 13.78 -17.75 5.57
C LYS A 151 15.09 -18.44 5.20
N LEU A 152 16.19 -17.97 5.77
CA LEU A 152 17.51 -18.56 5.62
C LEU A 152 17.67 -19.76 6.54
N SER A 153 18.48 -20.73 6.10
CA SER A 153 19.03 -21.73 7.00
C SER A 153 20.07 -21.09 7.93
N GLU A 154 20.34 -21.73 9.07
CA GLU A 154 21.37 -21.21 10.00
C GLU A 154 22.76 -21.19 9.34
N GLN A 155 23.03 -22.16 8.46
CA GLN A 155 24.27 -22.19 7.69
C GLN A 155 24.39 -21.02 6.73
N ASP A 156 23.33 -20.71 5.97
CA ASP A 156 23.32 -19.59 5.03
C ASP A 156 23.44 -18.25 5.77
N ARG A 157 22.76 -18.13 6.92
CA ARG A 157 22.86 -16.98 7.80
C ARG A 157 24.29 -16.77 8.30
N GLN A 158 24.94 -17.82 8.81
CA GLN A 158 26.29 -17.74 9.33
C GLN A 158 27.29 -17.34 8.23
N ARG A 159 27.15 -17.94 7.04
CA ARG A 159 27.93 -17.54 5.86
C ARG A 159 27.73 -16.07 5.51
N ARG A 160 26.52 -15.55 5.68
CA ARG A 160 26.21 -14.14 5.42
C ARG A 160 26.87 -13.20 6.42
N ILE A 161 26.89 -13.56 7.70
CA ILE A 161 27.59 -12.82 8.76
C ILE A 161 29.09 -12.74 8.46
N GLU A 162 29.71 -13.85 8.07
CA GLU A 162 31.13 -13.91 7.72
C GLU A 162 31.45 -12.99 6.55
N LEU A 163 30.72 -13.11 5.44
CA LEU A 163 30.90 -12.28 4.25
C LEU A 163 30.72 -10.78 4.54
N ASN A 164 29.75 -10.43 5.39
CA ASN A 164 29.52 -9.03 5.74
C ASN A 164 30.60 -8.50 6.69
N THR A 165 31.12 -9.33 7.60
CA THR A 165 32.24 -8.99 8.48
C THR A 165 33.50 -8.72 7.68
N GLU A 166 33.82 -9.58 6.69
CA GLU A 166 34.96 -9.40 5.78
C GLU A 166 34.88 -8.10 4.97
N ARG A 167 33.68 -7.70 4.54
CA ARG A 167 33.48 -6.44 3.79
C ARG A 167 33.74 -5.19 4.62
N HIS A 168 33.66 -5.29 5.94
CA HIS A 168 33.80 -4.17 6.88
C HIS A 168 35.10 -4.20 7.70
N ALA A 169 35.94 -5.23 7.51
CA ALA A 169 37.28 -5.34 8.08
C ALA A 169 38.31 -4.57 7.24
#